data_AF-A0A2E0QVJ8-F1
#
_entry.id   AF-A0A2E0QVJ8-F1
#
_cell.length_a   1.000
_cell.length_b   1.000
_cell.length_c   1.000
_cell.angle_alpha   90.00
_cell.angle_beta   90.00
_cell.angle_gamma   90.00
#
_symmetry.space_group_name_H-M   'P 1'
#
loop_
_entity.id
_entity.type
_entity.pdbx_description
1 polymer ?
#
loop_
_entity_poly.entity_id
_entity_poly.type
_entity_poly.pdbx_seq_one_letter_code
_entity_poly.pdbx_strand_id
1 'polypeptide(L)'
;MKRIIPIIKVLLCTTVGSLAAPPPPEGVEPLEIGATAPDFTLPGVDGNDHSLSEYSNADVLAILFTCNHCPSAQGAESRIKSIVEDYSDKSFQLVAISPNDPESVRLNELGYSVYGDTLEDMKRHAEDNDFNFPYLYDGETQETSKAYGALATPHIFIFDKERTLRYAGRVDDSRYGNPSTIESHDARNAIDALLAGKEVPVEETRAHGCTTKWAYKRDLVTKYNEEFEAKEVTIEPLSPAEAKELRSNATDKLRLINFWATWCGPCVGEMPHLVEIGRQFETRGFDMITISTDAPGAIDKAGTILSRFHAALPRLTEASLEEEGRTTNNYLFEGSTDELAEAIDPEWQGTLPHTILVAPGGEIIHRVSGEIDPVEIKTVIVDQLGRFYSPN
;
A
#
# COMPACT_ATOMS: atom_id res chain seq x y z
N MET A 1 -47.95 62.71 -3.43
CA MET A 1 -46.59 62.63 -3.99
C MET A 1 -45.98 61.28 -3.65
N LYS A 2 -45.98 60.31 -4.57
CA LYS A 2 -45.25 59.04 -4.44
C LYS A 2 -44.16 59.04 -5.51
N ARG A 3 -42.90 59.06 -5.08
CA ARG A 3 -41.72 59.03 -5.95
C ARG A 3 -41.53 57.61 -6.49
N ILE A 4 -41.40 57.48 -7.81
CA ILE A 4 -40.96 56.26 -8.50
C ILE A 4 -39.43 56.36 -8.61
N ILE A 5 -38.71 55.38 -8.05
CA ILE A 5 -37.25 55.23 -8.18
C ILE A 5 -37.01 54.14 -9.23
N PRO A 6 -36.22 54.38 -10.30
CA PRO A 6 -35.90 53.34 -11.26
C PRO A 6 -34.77 52.45 -10.71
N ILE A 7 -34.98 51.14 -10.73
CA ILE A 7 -33.97 50.14 -10.38
C ILE A 7 -33.04 49.98 -11.59
N ILE A 8 -31.80 50.44 -11.45
CA ILE A 8 -30.72 50.16 -12.40
C ILE A 8 -30.29 48.70 -12.18
N LYS A 9 -30.54 47.82 -13.15
CA LYS A 9 -29.96 46.48 -13.19
C LYS A 9 -28.48 46.60 -13.58
N VAL A 10 -27.60 46.52 -12.60
CA VAL A 10 -26.17 46.30 -12.82
C VAL A 10 -25.99 44.83 -13.19
N LEU A 11 -25.60 44.57 -14.44
CA LEU A 11 -25.24 43.24 -14.92
C LEU A 11 -23.82 42.93 -14.40
N LEU A 12 -23.74 42.16 -13.32
CA LEU A 12 -22.46 41.70 -12.77
C LEU A 12 -21.94 40.55 -13.65
N CYS A 13 -21.03 40.87 -14.56
CA CYS A 13 -20.34 39.88 -15.39
C CYS A 13 -19.28 39.20 -14.50
N THR A 14 -19.62 38.07 -13.88
CA THR A 14 -18.66 37.26 -13.14
C THR A 14 -17.80 36.51 -14.14
N THR A 15 -16.58 37.01 -14.38
CA THR A 15 -15.52 36.25 -15.04
C THR A 15 -15.19 35.06 -14.15
N VAL A 16 -15.64 33.87 -14.55
CA VAL A 16 -15.16 32.62 -13.95
C VAL A 16 -13.69 32.49 -14.36
N GLY A 17 -12.79 32.80 -13.44
CA GLY A 17 -11.37 32.53 -13.61
C GLY A 17 -11.19 31.02 -13.76
N SER A 18 -10.70 30.57 -14.92
CA SER A 18 -10.28 29.18 -15.09
C SER A 18 -9.13 28.93 -14.12
N LEU A 19 -9.38 28.12 -13.09
CA LEU A 19 -8.30 27.60 -12.25
C LEU A 19 -7.42 26.74 -13.16
N ALA A 20 -6.17 27.16 -13.37
CA ALA A 20 -5.20 26.36 -14.08
C ALA A 20 -5.01 25.02 -13.36
N ALA A 21 -4.76 23.96 -14.12
CA ALA A 21 -4.43 22.67 -13.55
C ALA A 21 -3.19 22.81 -12.63
N PRO A 22 -3.13 22.07 -11.52
CA PRO A 22 -1.93 22.07 -10.68
C PRO A 22 -0.72 21.64 -11.51
N PRO A 23 0.46 22.24 -11.28
CA PRO A 23 1.67 21.87 -12.00
C PRO A 23 2.02 20.39 -11.71
N PRO A 24 2.72 19.71 -12.63
CA PRO A 24 3.20 18.36 -12.38
C PRO A 24 4.21 18.34 -11.22
N PRO A 25 4.57 17.14 -10.71
CA PRO A 25 5.60 17.01 -9.69
C PRO A 25 6.91 17.70 -10.10
N GLU A 26 7.70 18.15 -9.12
CA GLU A 26 8.93 18.89 -9.37
C GLU A 26 9.89 18.11 -10.27
N GLY A 27 10.29 18.71 -11.40
CA GLY A 27 11.21 18.10 -12.36
C GLY A 27 10.61 16.96 -13.18
N VAL A 28 9.28 16.83 -13.23
CA VAL A 28 8.58 15.79 -13.98
C VAL A 28 7.72 16.45 -15.06
N GLU A 29 8.06 16.22 -16.32
CA GLU A 29 7.27 16.65 -17.48
C GLU A 29 6.79 15.39 -18.22
N PRO A 30 5.47 15.09 -18.22
CA PRO A 30 4.91 13.99 -19.01
C PRO A 30 5.31 14.08 -20.48
N LEU A 31 5.72 12.95 -21.06
CA LEU A 31 5.94 12.87 -22.50
C LEU A 31 4.66 13.21 -23.27
N GLU A 32 4.79 14.05 -24.28
CA GLU A 32 3.72 14.34 -25.22
C GLU A 32 3.62 13.24 -26.29
N ILE A 33 2.41 13.02 -26.81
CA ILE A 33 2.20 12.14 -27.97
C ILE A 33 3.11 12.58 -29.13
N GLY A 34 3.78 11.60 -29.75
CA GLY A 34 4.80 11.84 -30.77
C GLY A 34 6.24 11.90 -30.25
N ALA A 35 6.46 11.90 -28.93
CA ALA A 35 7.81 11.84 -28.37
C ALA A 35 8.45 10.46 -28.58
N THR A 36 9.78 10.42 -28.74
CA THR A 36 10.54 9.16 -28.78
C THR A 36 10.70 8.61 -27.36
N ALA A 37 10.61 7.29 -27.20
CA ALA A 37 10.88 6.60 -25.93
C ALA A 37 12.28 6.96 -25.39
N PRO A 38 12.39 7.58 -24.21
CA PRO A 38 13.68 7.79 -23.56
C PRO A 38 14.39 6.46 -23.30
N ASP A 39 15.70 6.42 -23.52
CA ASP A 39 16.50 5.22 -23.27
C ASP A 39 16.60 4.93 -21.77
N PHE A 40 16.82 3.66 -21.43
CA PHE A 40 17.02 3.22 -20.04
C PHE A 40 17.91 1.98 -19.99
N THR A 41 18.50 1.75 -18.82
CA THR A 41 19.11 0.47 -18.43
C THR A 41 18.87 0.29 -16.94
N LEU A 42 18.06 -0.71 -16.57
CA LEU A 42 17.55 -0.86 -15.21
C LEU A 42 17.67 -2.31 -14.72
N PRO A 43 17.97 -2.52 -13.43
CA PRO A 43 18.00 -3.86 -12.85
C PRO A 43 16.58 -4.46 -12.78
N GLY A 44 16.47 -5.71 -13.19
CA GLY A 44 15.26 -6.52 -13.14
C GLY A 44 15.17 -7.42 -11.91
N VAL A 45 13.95 -7.86 -11.61
CA VAL A 45 13.70 -8.88 -10.57
C VAL A 45 14.36 -10.23 -10.89
N ASP A 46 14.69 -10.49 -12.15
CA ASP A 46 15.42 -11.68 -12.58
C ASP A 46 16.94 -11.62 -12.29
N GLY A 47 17.43 -10.48 -11.79
CA GLY A 47 18.83 -10.24 -11.47
C GLY A 47 19.68 -9.75 -12.65
N ASN A 48 19.08 -9.49 -13.82
CA ASN A 48 19.77 -8.93 -14.98
C ASN A 48 19.44 -7.44 -15.15
N ASP A 49 20.33 -6.70 -15.82
CA ASP A 49 20.01 -5.36 -16.31
C ASP A 49 19.29 -5.46 -17.66
N HIS A 50 18.25 -4.66 -17.83
CA HIS A 50 17.45 -4.59 -19.06
C HIS A 50 17.49 -3.19 -19.67
N SER A 51 17.74 -3.12 -20.98
CA SER A 51 17.77 -1.86 -21.74
C SER A 51 16.61 -1.74 -22.75
N LEU A 52 16.23 -0.50 -23.10
CA LEU A 52 15.20 -0.24 -24.12
C LEU A 52 15.49 -0.95 -25.47
N SER A 53 16.77 -1.06 -25.82
CA SER A 53 17.21 -1.68 -27.09
C SER A 53 16.83 -3.17 -27.23
N GLU A 54 16.63 -3.90 -26.12
CA GLU A 54 16.20 -5.30 -26.12
C GLU A 54 14.82 -5.49 -26.75
N TYR A 55 14.00 -4.45 -26.67
CA TYR A 55 12.63 -4.48 -27.17
C TYR A 55 12.53 -4.12 -28.65
N SER A 56 13.62 -3.78 -29.33
CA SER A 56 13.64 -3.21 -30.71
C SER A 56 12.96 -4.06 -31.79
N ASN A 57 12.73 -5.36 -31.55
CA ASN A 57 12.10 -6.26 -32.51
C ASN A 57 10.56 -6.25 -32.47
N ALA A 58 9.94 -5.67 -31.43
CA ALA A 58 8.48 -5.56 -31.35
C ALA A 58 7.95 -4.33 -32.11
N ASP A 59 6.88 -4.53 -32.88
CA ASP A 59 6.17 -3.43 -33.56
C ASP A 59 5.42 -2.54 -32.57
N VAL A 60 5.05 -3.06 -31.40
CA VAL A 60 4.42 -2.30 -30.32
C VAL A 60 5.11 -2.60 -29.00
N LEU A 61 5.49 -1.55 -28.26
CA LEU A 61 6.09 -1.66 -26.93
C LEU A 61 5.22 -0.91 -25.91
N ALA A 62 4.80 -1.59 -24.85
CA ALA A 62 4.20 -0.97 -23.67
C ALA A 62 5.22 -0.85 -22.54
N ILE A 63 5.33 0.34 -21.95
CA ILE A 63 6.10 0.61 -20.74
C ILE A 63 5.12 1.00 -19.64
N LEU A 64 5.06 0.18 -18.59
CA LEU A 64 4.14 0.35 -17.47
C LEU A 64 4.90 0.78 -16.21
N PHE A 65 4.61 1.96 -15.68
CA PHE A 65 5.03 2.32 -14.33
C PHE A 65 4.04 1.77 -13.31
N THR A 66 4.50 0.90 -12.39
CA THR A 66 3.66 0.19 -11.39
C THR A 66 4.39 0.06 -10.05
N CYS A 67 3.76 -0.47 -9.01
CA CYS A 67 4.44 -0.75 -7.72
C CYS A 67 3.76 -1.89 -6.95
N ASN A 68 4.38 -2.32 -5.85
CA ASN A 68 3.93 -3.47 -5.08
C ASN A 68 2.82 -3.10 -4.09
N HIS A 69 2.82 -1.86 -3.58
CA HIS A 69 1.93 -1.47 -2.48
C HIS A 69 0.65 -0.74 -2.88
N CYS A 70 0.58 -0.15 -4.07
CA CYS A 70 -0.59 0.62 -4.48
C CYS A 70 -1.77 -0.33 -4.77
N PRO A 71 -2.94 -0.16 -4.13
CA PRO A 71 -4.10 -1.01 -4.39
C PRO A 71 -4.60 -0.94 -5.83
N SER A 72 -4.49 0.23 -6.50
CA SER A 72 -4.85 0.34 -7.91
C SER A 72 -3.86 -0.42 -8.82
N ALA A 73 -2.57 -0.39 -8.49
CA ALA A 73 -1.53 -1.08 -9.23
C ALA A 73 -1.67 -2.60 -9.08
N GLN A 74 -1.81 -3.08 -7.84
CA GLN A 74 -2.08 -4.48 -7.53
C GLN A 74 -3.38 -4.97 -8.19
N GLY A 75 -4.43 -4.15 -8.18
CA GLY A 75 -5.68 -4.46 -8.87
C GLY A 75 -5.52 -4.67 -10.37
N ALA A 76 -4.57 -3.97 -11.02
CA ALA A 76 -4.31 -4.08 -12.45
C ALA A 76 -3.45 -5.29 -12.84
N GLU A 77 -2.73 -5.92 -11.91
CA GLU A 77 -1.77 -7.00 -12.20
C GLU A 77 -2.35 -8.12 -13.06
N SER A 78 -3.52 -8.65 -12.69
CA SER A 78 -4.19 -9.72 -13.45
C SER A 78 -4.49 -9.32 -14.91
N ARG A 79 -4.80 -8.03 -15.13
CA ARG A 79 -5.12 -7.49 -16.46
C ARG A 79 -3.87 -7.29 -17.28
N ILE A 80 -2.79 -6.85 -16.67
CA ILE A 80 -1.48 -6.76 -17.32
C ILE A 80 -0.99 -8.13 -17.72
N LYS A 81 -1.07 -9.13 -16.83
CA LYS A 81 -0.72 -10.53 -17.15
C LYS A 81 -1.53 -11.06 -18.34
N SER A 82 -2.84 -10.79 -18.36
CA SER A 82 -3.72 -11.17 -19.47
C SER A 82 -3.39 -10.42 -20.77
N ILE A 83 -2.98 -9.15 -20.72
CA ILE A 83 -2.50 -8.43 -21.93
C ILE A 83 -1.26 -9.15 -22.49
N VAL A 84 -0.27 -9.46 -21.66
CA VAL A 84 0.94 -10.15 -22.13
C VAL A 84 0.62 -11.53 -22.74
N GLU A 85 -0.29 -12.28 -22.13
CA GLU A 85 -0.75 -13.57 -22.66
C GLU A 85 -1.48 -13.44 -23.99
N ASP A 86 -2.47 -12.55 -24.07
CA ASP A 86 -3.34 -12.41 -25.24
C ASP A 86 -2.59 -11.93 -26.49
N TYR A 87 -1.53 -11.15 -26.29
CA TYR A 87 -0.70 -10.62 -27.39
C TYR A 87 0.61 -11.41 -27.60
N SER A 88 0.79 -12.55 -26.92
CA SER A 88 2.02 -13.36 -26.99
C SER A 88 2.35 -13.90 -28.40
N ASP A 89 1.36 -14.03 -29.28
CA ASP A 89 1.53 -14.45 -30.68
C ASP A 89 1.64 -13.26 -31.66
N LYS A 90 1.70 -12.02 -31.14
CA LYS A 90 1.80 -10.77 -31.90
C LYS A 90 3.17 -10.14 -31.73
N SER A 91 3.44 -9.12 -32.55
CA SER A 91 4.63 -8.28 -32.46
C SER A 91 4.49 -7.23 -31.34
N PHE A 92 4.30 -7.69 -30.11
CA PHE A 92 4.05 -6.89 -28.92
C PHE A 92 4.95 -7.31 -27.76
N GLN A 93 5.47 -6.34 -27.01
CA GLN A 93 6.18 -6.56 -25.76
C GLN A 93 5.73 -5.56 -24.70
N LEU A 94 5.79 -5.97 -23.43
CA LEU A 94 5.54 -5.12 -22.27
C LEU A 94 6.71 -5.22 -21.30
N VAL A 95 7.10 -4.08 -20.73
CA VAL A 95 8.04 -4.00 -19.60
C VAL A 95 7.44 -3.14 -18.51
N ALA A 96 7.48 -3.63 -17.28
CA ALA A 96 7.04 -2.90 -16.10
C ALA A 96 8.25 -2.27 -15.38
N ILE A 97 8.08 -1.08 -14.82
CA ILE A 97 9.10 -0.33 -14.08
C ILE A 97 8.49 0.14 -12.75
N SER A 98 9.17 -0.13 -11.64
CA SER A 98 8.86 0.44 -10.33
C SER A 98 9.56 1.78 -10.17
N PRO A 99 8.82 2.92 -10.11
CA PRO A 99 9.41 4.25 -10.02
C PRO A 99 9.67 4.68 -8.58
N ASN A 100 9.21 3.91 -7.60
CA ASN A 100 9.09 4.38 -6.23
C ASN A 100 10.41 4.25 -5.47
N ASP A 101 10.80 5.34 -4.82
CA ASP A 101 11.85 5.32 -3.81
C ASP A 101 11.28 4.73 -2.50
N PRO A 102 11.82 3.61 -1.99
CA PRO A 102 11.31 2.96 -0.79
C PRO A 102 11.37 3.84 0.46
N GLU A 103 12.36 4.74 0.56
CA GLU A 103 12.49 5.67 1.69
C GLU A 103 11.42 6.78 1.68
N SER A 104 10.69 6.92 0.56
CA SER A 104 9.61 7.88 0.39
C SER A 104 8.22 7.25 0.57
N VAL A 105 8.14 6.02 1.09
CA VAL A 105 6.88 5.32 1.40
C VAL A 105 6.66 5.29 2.91
N ARG A 106 5.51 5.82 3.38
CA ARG A 106 5.13 5.66 4.80
C ARG A 106 4.60 4.25 5.04
N LEU A 107 4.82 3.72 6.24
CA LEU A 107 4.33 2.38 6.60
C LEU A 107 2.83 2.21 6.37
N ASN A 108 2.01 3.21 6.70
CA ASN A 108 0.57 3.13 6.51
C ASN A 108 0.09 3.19 5.04
N GLU A 109 1.00 3.46 4.11
CA GLU A 109 0.77 3.32 2.67
C GLU A 109 1.01 1.87 2.20
N LEU A 110 1.72 1.05 3.00
CA LEU A 110 1.97 -0.37 2.74
C LEU A 110 0.83 -1.28 3.21
N GLY A 111 -0.26 -0.73 3.75
CA GLY A 111 -1.36 -1.52 4.31
C GLY A 111 -2.08 -2.45 3.34
N TYR A 112 -1.81 -2.38 2.03
CA TYR A 112 -2.36 -3.27 1.00
C TYR A 112 -1.39 -4.35 0.52
N SER A 113 -0.16 -4.40 1.04
CA SER A 113 0.88 -5.29 0.54
C SER A 113 1.60 -5.98 1.68
N VAL A 114 2.16 -7.16 1.39
CA VAL A 114 3.10 -7.86 2.27
C VAL A 114 4.47 -7.20 2.21
N TYR A 115 4.86 -6.74 1.02
CA TYR A 115 6.20 -6.24 0.69
C TYR A 115 6.21 -4.73 0.41
N GLY A 116 7.37 -4.11 0.61
CA GLY A 116 7.66 -2.74 0.19
C GLY A 116 7.97 -2.63 -1.30
N ASP A 117 8.58 -1.52 -1.72
CA ASP A 117 8.98 -1.27 -3.13
C ASP A 117 10.50 -1.40 -3.36
N THR A 118 11.25 -2.02 -2.44
CA THR A 118 12.66 -2.32 -2.68
C THR A 118 12.82 -3.35 -3.80
N LEU A 119 13.98 -3.39 -4.48
CA LEU A 119 14.20 -4.42 -5.51
C LEU A 119 14.08 -5.85 -4.95
N GLU A 120 14.53 -6.11 -3.71
CA GLU A 120 14.38 -7.42 -3.08
C GLU A 120 12.92 -7.77 -2.78
N ASP A 121 12.12 -6.79 -2.36
CA ASP A 121 10.68 -6.94 -2.18
C ASP A 121 9.95 -7.15 -3.50
N MET A 122 10.35 -6.44 -4.57
CA MET A 122 9.81 -6.63 -5.91
C MET A 122 10.05 -8.05 -6.43
N LYS A 123 11.19 -8.67 -6.13
CA LYS A 123 11.46 -10.07 -6.50
C LYS A 123 10.44 -11.02 -5.88
N ARG A 124 10.23 -10.89 -4.57
CA ARG A 124 9.25 -11.70 -3.83
C ARG A 124 7.83 -11.44 -4.31
N HIS A 125 7.47 -10.17 -4.51
CA HIS A 125 6.16 -9.80 -5.03
C HIS A 125 5.90 -10.37 -6.42
N ALA A 126 6.88 -10.30 -7.33
CA ALA A 126 6.76 -10.84 -8.68
C ALA A 126 6.66 -12.38 -8.67
N GLU A 127 7.40 -13.05 -7.81
CA GLU A 127 7.36 -14.51 -7.61
C GLU A 127 6.00 -14.96 -7.07
N ASP A 128 5.56 -14.38 -5.95
CA ASP A 128 4.28 -14.71 -5.30
C ASP A 128 3.05 -14.43 -6.18
N ASN A 129 3.20 -13.55 -7.18
CA ASN A 129 2.13 -13.13 -8.07
C ASN A 129 2.25 -13.67 -9.50
N ASP A 130 3.19 -14.57 -9.76
CA ASP A 130 3.42 -15.18 -11.07
C ASP A 130 3.52 -14.12 -12.19
N PHE A 131 4.34 -13.08 -12.01
CA PHE A 131 4.51 -12.06 -13.04
C PHE A 131 5.11 -12.70 -14.31
N ASN A 132 4.42 -12.51 -15.43
CA ASN A 132 4.77 -13.07 -16.74
C ASN A 132 5.43 -12.03 -17.67
N PHE A 133 5.93 -10.93 -17.09
CA PHE A 133 6.57 -9.82 -17.79
C PHE A 133 7.81 -9.33 -17.03
N PRO A 134 8.80 -8.71 -17.72
CA PRO A 134 9.93 -8.07 -17.05
C PRO A 134 9.47 -6.98 -16.09
N TYR A 135 10.00 -6.98 -14.88
CA TYR A 135 9.73 -5.98 -13.85
C TYR A 135 11.04 -5.37 -13.34
N LEU A 136 11.23 -4.08 -13.63
CA LEU A 136 12.49 -3.37 -13.46
C LEU A 136 12.40 -2.33 -12.34
N TYR A 137 13.52 -2.00 -11.70
CA TYR A 137 13.56 -1.04 -10.61
C TYR A 137 14.28 0.25 -11.01
N ASP A 138 13.57 1.37 -10.92
CA ASP A 138 14.10 2.73 -11.15
C ASP A 138 14.03 3.58 -9.87
N GLY A 139 13.59 3.03 -8.74
CA GLY A 139 13.38 3.78 -7.49
C GLY A 139 14.64 4.40 -6.89
N GLU A 140 15.83 3.88 -7.21
CA GLU A 140 17.11 4.38 -6.71
C GLU A 140 17.43 5.80 -7.22
N THR A 141 17.27 6.04 -8.52
CA THR A 141 17.64 7.32 -9.17
C THR A 141 16.42 8.08 -9.69
N GLN A 142 15.38 7.34 -10.08
CA GLN A 142 14.14 7.82 -10.67
C GLN A 142 14.35 8.58 -11.98
N GLU A 143 15.49 8.36 -12.64
CA GLU A 143 15.87 9.06 -13.88
C GLU A 143 14.97 8.64 -15.03
N THR A 144 14.70 7.35 -15.17
CA THR A 144 13.81 6.83 -16.22
C THR A 144 12.39 7.33 -15.99
N SER A 145 11.91 7.26 -14.75
CA SER A 145 10.58 7.71 -14.36
C SER A 145 10.37 9.20 -14.60
N LYS A 146 11.39 10.03 -14.37
CA LYS A 146 11.36 11.46 -14.70
C LYS A 146 11.38 11.69 -16.22
N ALA A 147 12.23 10.98 -16.96
CA ALA A 147 12.35 11.12 -18.41
C ALA A 147 11.06 10.75 -19.16
N TYR A 148 10.33 9.74 -18.68
CA TYR A 148 9.02 9.37 -19.20
C TYR A 148 7.89 10.26 -18.66
N GLY A 149 8.13 10.94 -17.54
CA GLY A 149 7.14 11.75 -16.84
C GLY A 149 6.05 10.91 -16.16
N ALA A 150 6.46 9.84 -15.46
CA ALA A 150 5.56 8.94 -14.74
C ALA A 150 4.86 9.65 -13.56
N LEU A 151 3.54 9.83 -13.64
CA LEU A 151 2.79 10.58 -12.62
C LEU A 151 2.21 9.71 -11.49
N ALA A 152 1.86 8.47 -11.81
CA ALA A 152 1.11 7.58 -10.93
C ALA A 152 1.49 6.10 -11.15
N THR A 153 1.05 5.27 -10.22
CA THR A 153 1.10 3.81 -10.34
C THR A 153 -0.34 3.25 -10.25
N PRO A 154 -0.87 2.59 -11.30
CA PRO A 154 -0.24 2.34 -12.61
C PRO A 154 -0.32 3.54 -13.58
N HIS A 155 0.67 3.66 -14.46
CA HIS A 155 0.68 4.60 -15.61
C HIS A 155 1.37 3.95 -16.81
N ILE A 156 0.68 3.83 -17.94
CA ILE A 156 1.17 3.10 -19.11
C ILE A 156 1.45 4.05 -20.29
N PHE A 157 2.54 3.77 -20.98
CA PHE A 157 3.00 4.44 -22.20
C PHE A 157 3.16 3.41 -23.31
N ILE A 158 2.55 3.62 -24.47
CA ILE A 158 2.58 2.66 -25.58
C ILE A 158 3.19 3.32 -26.81
N PHE A 159 4.21 2.67 -27.33
CA PHE A 159 5.03 3.14 -28.42
C PHE A 159 4.83 2.26 -29.66
N ASP A 160 4.89 2.88 -30.84
CA ASP A 160 4.92 2.16 -32.11
C ASP A 160 6.31 1.60 -32.45
N LYS A 161 6.46 1.07 -33.66
CA LYS A 161 7.65 0.38 -34.16
C LYS A 161 8.87 1.31 -34.16
N GLU A 162 8.65 2.58 -34.44
CA GLU A 162 9.67 3.64 -34.43
C GLU A 162 9.97 4.15 -33.02
N ARG A 163 9.38 3.54 -31.99
CA ARG A 163 9.44 3.97 -30.58
C ARG A 163 8.91 5.38 -30.39
N THR A 164 7.90 5.75 -31.16
CA THR A 164 7.16 7.01 -31.01
C THR A 164 5.96 6.78 -30.09
N LEU A 165 5.74 7.65 -29.10
CA LEU A 165 4.65 7.54 -28.14
C LEU A 165 3.32 7.77 -28.86
N ARG A 166 2.41 6.79 -28.76
CA ARG A 166 1.08 6.83 -29.40
C ARG A 166 -0.06 6.73 -28.40
N TYR A 167 0.23 6.30 -27.17
CA TYR A 167 -0.72 6.34 -26.09
C TYR A 167 -0.05 6.56 -24.74
N ALA A 168 -0.63 7.42 -23.91
CA ALA A 168 -0.23 7.57 -22.50
C ALA A 168 -1.47 7.70 -21.59
N GLY A 169 -1.47 6.99 -20.46
CA GLY A 169 -2.52 7.14 -19.46
C GLY A 169 -2.82 5.88 -18.65
N ARG A 170 -4.10 5.63 -18.36
CA ARG A 170 -4.54 4.46 -17.59
C ARG A 170 -4.49 3.18 -18.43
N VAL A 171 -4.43 2.03 -17.76
CA VAL A 171 -4.55 0.71 -18.40
C VAL A 171 -5.97 0.50 -18.92
N ASP A 172 -6.93 0.74 -18.04
CA ASP A 172 -8.37 0.68 -18.23
C ASP A 172 -9.03 1.67 -17.25
N ASP A 173 -10.35 1.77 -17.28
CA ASP A 173 -11.10 2.72 -16.44
C ASP A 173 -11.37 2.24 -15.01
N SER A 174 -10.90 1.06 -14.62
CA SER A 174 -11.08 0.51 -13.27
C SER A 174 -9.86 0.71 -12.37
N ARG A 175 -10.15 1.05 -11.10
CA ARG A 175 -9.17 1.06 -9.99
C ARG A 175 -9.26 -0.19 -9.11
N TYR A 176 -10.17 -1.11 -9.44
CA TYR A 176 -10.48 -2.29 -8.63
C TYR A 176 -9.81 -3.54 -9.21
N GLY A 177 -9.67 -4.61 -8.43
CA GLY A 177 -9.18 -5.89 -8.96
C GLY A 177 -10.21 -6.63 -9.82
N ASN A 178 -11.51 -6.42 -9.59
CA ASN A 178 -12.58 -7.12 -10.29
C ASN A 178 -12.74 -6.63 -11.76
N PRO A 179 -12.50 -7.48 -12.77
CA PRO A 179 -12.62 -7.09 -14.17
C PRO A 179 -14.03 -6.68 -14.62
N SER A 180 -15.09 -7.08 -13.90
CA SER A 180 -16.46 -6.69 -14.23
C SER A 180 -16.75 -5.20 -14.03
N THR A 181 -15.80 -4.45 -13.44
CA THR A 181 -15.89 -3.01 -13.22
C THR A 181 -15.28 -2.19 -14.36
N ILE A 182 -14.76 -2.85 -15.39
CA ILE A 182 -14.16 -2.21 -16.56
C ILE A 182 -15.25 -1.94 -17.59
N GLU A 183 -15.32 -0.70 -18.07
CA GLU A 183 -16.15 -0.32 -19.21
C GLU A 183 -15.30 0.08 -20.42
N SER A 184 -14.06 0.55 -20.21
CA SER A 184 -13.11 0.91 -21.27
C SER A 184 -11.77 0.21 -21.13
N HIS A 185 -11.31 -0.41 -22.22
CA HIS A 185 -10.03 -1.12 -22.32
C HIS A 185 -8.97 -0.28 -23.05
N ASP A 186 -8.68 0.92 -22.54
CA ASP A 186 -7.94 1.95 -23.28
C ASP A 186 -6.55 1.48 -23.78
N ALA A 187 -5.76 0.79 -22.94
CA ALA A 187 -4.47 0.26 -23.36
C ALA A 187 -4.59 -0.82 -24.45
N ARG A 188 -5.57 -1.73 -24.34
CA ARG A 188 -5.81 -2.76 -25.38
C ARG A 188 -6.26 -2.14 -26.69
N ASN A 189 -7.13 -1.14 -26.64
CA ASN A 189 -7.59 -0.41 -27.82
C ASN A 189 -6.40 0.24 -28.56
N ALA A 190 -5.44 0.82 -27.83
CA ALA A 190 -4.23 1.37 -28.41
C ALA A 190 -3.32 0.29 -29.01
N ILE A 191 -3.09 -0.83 -28.30
CA ILE A 191 -2.29 -1.97 -28.81
C ILE A 191 -2.90 -2.53 -30.09
N ASP A 192 -4.21 -2.80 -30.10
CA ASP A 192 -4.94 -3.32 -31.26
C ASP A 192 -4.86 -2.39 -32.46
N ALA A 193 -5.01 -1.07 -32.23
CA ALA A 193 -4.92 -0.08 -33.29
C ALA A 193 -3.52 -0.10 -33.93
N LEU A 194 -2.46 -0.07 -33.13
CA LEU A 194 -1.08 -0.05 -33.61
C LEU A 194 -0.70 -1.35 -34.32
N LEU A 195 -1.05 -2.51 -33.77
CA LEU A 195 -0.82 -3.81 -34.42
C LEU A 195 -1.59 -3.94 -35.74
N ALA A 196 -2.73 -3.27 -35.88
CA ALA A 196 -3.49 -3.21 -37.12
C ALA A 196 -3.02 -2.11 -38.09
N GLY A 197 -1.98 -1.35 -37.75
CA GLY A 197 -1.48 -0.23 -38.57
C GLY A 197 -2.47 0.94 -38.66
N LYS A 198 -3.30 1.15 -37.63
CA LYS A 198 -4.29 2.23 -37.52
C LYS A 198 -3.86 3.30 -36.52
N GLU A 199 -4.48 4.46 -36.61
CA GLU A 199 -4.36 5.50 -35.58
C GLU A 199 -5.03 5.03 -34.27
N VAL A 200 -4.41 5.40 -33.14
CA VAL A 200 -4.95 5.13 -31.81
C VAL A 200 -6.19 6.01 -31.61
N PRO A 201 -7.36 5.43 -31.28
CA PRO A 201 -8.62 6.18 -31.24
C PRO A 201 -8.69 7.22 -30.11
N VAL A 202 -8.00 6.96 -29.00
CA VAL A 202 -7.85 7.86 -27.86
C VAL A 202 -6.39 7.79 -27.44
N GLU A 203 -5.61 8.82 -27.77
CA GLU A 203 -4.15 8.84 -27.55
C GLU A 203 -3.79 9.16 -26.10
N GLU A 204 -4.65 9.88 -25.37
CA GLU A 204 -4.36 10.26 -23.98
C GLU A 204 -5.56 10.00 -23.07
N THR A 205 -5.27 9.43 -21.91
CA THR A 205 -6.21 9.36 -20.79
C THR A 205 -5.51 9.79 -19.51
N ARG A 206 -6.30 10.09 -18.47
CA ARG A 206 -5.73 10.36 -17.15
C ARG A 206 -5.31 9.05 -16.50
N ALA A 207 -4.06 8.96 -16.06
CA ALA A 207 -3.62 7.89 -15.17
C ALA A 207 -4.45 7.90 -13.87
N HIS A 208 -4.78 6.72 -13.35
CA HIS A 208 -5.51 6.56 -12.11
C HIS A 208 -4.73 5.67 -11.16
N GLY A 209 -4.33 6.19 -10.00
CA GLY A 209 -3.46 5.47 -9.09
C GLY A 209 -2.87 6.35 -7.99
N CYS A 210 -2.01 5.75 -7.18
CA CYS A 210 -1.21 6.50 -6.21
C CYS A 210 -0.16 7.32 -6.94
N THR A 211 0.12 8.54 -6.48
CA THR A 211 1.25 9.33 -6.97
C THR A 211 2.57 8.58 -6.77
N THR A 212 3.49 8.72 -7.72
CA THR A 212 4.87 8.22 -7.59
C THR A 212 5.54 8.69 -6.30
N LYS A 213 6.30 7.79 -5.67
CA LYS A 213 7.01 8.03 -4.40
C LYS A 213 8.38 8.61 -4.70
N TRP A 214 8.41 9.91 -5.00
CA TRP A 214 9.64 10.62 -5.36
C TRP A 214 10.58 10.83 -4.17
N ALA A 215 11.89 10.65 -4.38
CA ALA A 215 12.93 10.72 -3.37
C ALA A 215 13.04 12.08 -2.65
N TYR A 216 12.60 13.17 -3.28
CA TYR A 216 12.52 14.47 -2.60
C TYR A 216 11.52 14.50 -1.43
N LYS A 217 10.69 13.45 -1.27
CA LYS A 217 9.75 13.30 -0.17
C LYS A 217 10.30 12.53 1.03
N ARG A 218 11.54 12.02 0.99
CA ARG A 218 12.18 11.30 2.11
C ARG A 218 12.07 12.07 3.44
N ASP A 219 12.36 13.38 3.41
CA ASP A 219 12.27 14.23 4.61
C ASP A 219 10.87 14.27 5.23
N LEU A 220 9.82 14.17 4.41
CA LEU A 220 8.45 14.11 4.92
C LEU A 220 8.17 12.79 5.64
N VAL A 221 8.73 11.68 5.14
CA VAL A 221 8.62 10.37 5.77
C VAL A 221 9.43 10.31 7.07
N THR A 222 10.66 10.84 7.05
CA THR A 222 11.49 10.98 8.27
C THR A 222 10.74 11.74 9.34
N LYS A 223 10.20 12.92 9.00
CA LYS A 223 9.42 13.72 9.95
C LYS A 223 8.18 12.99 10.44
N TYR A 224 7.47 12.27 9.56
CA TYR A 224 6.32 11.46 9.95
C TYR A 224 6.68 10.38 10.96
N ASN A 225 7.85 9.74 10.80
CA ASN A 225 8.36 8.73 11.72
C ASN A 225 8.79 9.36 13.05
N GLU A 226 9.53 10.47 13.03
CA GLU A 226 9.92 11.21 14.25
C GLU A 226 8.69 11.66 15.06
N GLU A 227 7.64 12.15 14.40
CA GLU A 227 6.37 12.52 15.04
C GLU A 227 5.69 11.33 15.71
N PHE A 228 5.76 10.14 15.10
CA PHE A 228 5.22 8.91 15.68
C PHE A 228 6.07 8.43 16.86
N GLU A 229 7.40 8.42 16.72
CA GLU A 229 8.34 7.97 17.76
C GLU A 229 8.31 8.86 19.01
N ALA A 230 7.94 10.13 18.85
CA ALA A 230 7.75 11.08 19.94
C ALA A 230 6.42 10.91 20.70
N LYS A 231 5.49 10.06 20.23
CA LYS A 231 4.22 9.82 20.92
C LYS A 231 4.44 9.15 22.26
N GLU A 232 3.58 9.49 23.21
CA GLU A 232 3.50 8.79 24.48
C GLU A 232 3.00 7.35 24.27
N VAL A 233 3.69 6.40 24.91
CA VAL A 233 3.26 5.01 24.97
C VAL A 233 2.40 4.82 26.20
N THR A 234 1.14 4.44 26.00
CA THR A 234 0.18 4.16 27.07
C THR A 234 0.12 2.65 27.32
N ILE A 235 -0.01 2.25 28.59
CA ILE A 235 -0.23 0.87 29.03
C ILE A 235 -1.20 0.88 30.22
N GLU A 236 -2.13 -0.07 30.25
CA GLU A 236 -3.14 -0.17 31.30
C GLU A 236 -3.25 -1.60 31.85
N PRO A 237 -3.75 -1.78 33.08
CA PRO A 237 -4.11 -3.11 33.57
C PRO A 237 -5.25 -3.72 32.75
N LEU A 238 -5.28 -5.05 32.65
CA LEU A 238 -6.31 -5.79 31.94
C LEU A 238 -6.82 -6.93 32.81
N SER A 239 -8.11 -6.88 33.16
CA SER A 239 -8.77 -7.95 33.91
C SER A 239 -9.14 -9.14 33.00
N PRO A 240 -9.42 -10.33 33.57
CA PRO A 240 -9.91 -11.48 32.79
C PRO A 240 -11.21 -11.19 32.01
N ALA A 241 -12.08 -10.33 32.53
CA ALA A 241 -13.33 -9.97 31.87
C ALA A 241 -13.07 -9.10 30.62
N GLU A 242 -12.20 -8.09 30.75
CA GLU A 242 -11.81 -7.23 29.63
C GLU A 242 -11.02 -8.00 28.57
N ALA A 243 -10.14 -8.92 28.98
CA ALA A 243 -9.44 -9.82 28.06
C ALA A 243 -10.41 -10.65 27.20
N LYS A 244 -11.47 -11.18 27.83
CA LYS A 244 -12.54 -11.90 27.12
C LYS A 244 -13.31 -11.00 26.16
N GLU A 245 -13.56 -9.75 26.54
CA GLU A 245 -14.20 -8.76 25.66
C GLU A 245 -13.32 -8.43 24.44
N LEU A 246 -12.01 -8.22 24.66
CA LEU A 246 -11.04 -8.02 23.58
C LEU A 246 -11.06 -9.17 22.57
N ARG A 247 -11.12 -10.42 23.05
CA ARG A 247 -11.20 -11.62 22.19
C ARG A 247 -12.55 -11.80 21.52
N SER A 248 -13.64 -11.32 22.12
CA SER A 248 -14.97 -11.41 21.49
C SER A 248 -15.02 -10.64 20.17
N ASN A 249 -14.21 -9.59 20.05
CA ASN A 249 -14.02 -8.76 18.86
C ASN A 249 -15.36 -8.41 18.16
N ALA A 250 -16.21 -7.67 18.87
CA ALA A 250 -17.52 -7.24 18.36
C ALA A 250 -17.43 -6.14 17.26
N THR A 251 -16.22 -5.74 16.85
CA THR A 251 -16.00 -4.77 15.78
C THR A 251 -15.88 -5.46 14.42
N ASP A 252 -15.73 -4.67 13.36
CA ASP A 252 -15.42 -5.11 12.00
C ASP A 252 -13.91 -5.22 11.73
N LYS A 253 -13.07 -5.03 12.76
CA LYS A 253 -11.61 -5.03 12.63
C LYS A 253 -11.01 -6.42 12.79
N LEU A 254 -9.89 -6.67 12.13
CA LEU A 254 -8.96 -7.72 12.54
C LEU A 254 -8.19 -7.29 13.79
N ARG A 255 -7.88 -8.23 14.69
CA ARG A 255 -6.99 -7.98 15.85
C ARG A 255 -5.83 -8.95 15.86
N LEU A 256 -4.62 -8.43 15.81
CA LEU A 256 -3.41 -9.20 16.11
C LEU A 256 -3.12 -9.02 17.60
N ILE A 257 -3.27 -10.09 18.38
CA ILE A 257 -3.07 -10.06 19.84
C ILE A 257 -1.79 -10.84 20.16
N ASN A 258 -0.83 -10.19 20.79
CA ASN A 258 0.46 -10.79 21.19
C ASN A 258 0.58 -10.86 22.72
N PHE A 259 0.96 -12.02 23.23
CA PHE A 259 1.31 -12.25 24.62
C PHE A 259 2.83 -12.22 24.76
N TRP A 260 3.32 -11.42 25.70
CA TRP A 260 4.76 -11.23 25.91
C TRP A 260 5.11 -11.00 27.37
N ALA A 261 6.40 -11.01 27.70
CA ALA A 261 6.88 -10.61 29.02
C ALA A 261 8.24 -9.93 28.95
N THR A 262 8.54 -9.04 29.90
CA THR A 262 9.78 -8.25 29.92
C THR A 262 11.06 -9.10 30.04
N TRP A 263 10.95 -10.30 30.63
CA TRP A 263 12.06 -11.25 30.79
C TRP A 263 12.21 -12.22 29.60
N CYS A 264 11.24 -12.23 28.67
CA CYS A 264 11.25 -13.09 27.50
C CYS A 264 12.06 -12.42 26.37
N GLY A 265 13.30 -12.87 26.15
CA GLY A 265 14.19 -12.34 25.11
C GLY A 265 13.56 -12.33 23.70
N PRO A 266 13.04 -13.47 23.20
CA PRO A 266 12.33 -13.53 21.93
C PRO A 266 11.18 -12.52 21.79
N CYS A 267 10.35 -12.39 22.83
CA CYS A 267 9.23 -11.45 22.85
C CYS A 267 9.68 -9.98 22.70
N VAL A 268 10.76 -9.61 23.39
CA VAL A 268 11.36 -8.27 23.27
C VAL A 268 12.00 -8.08 21.89
N GLY A 269 12.52 -9.15 21.29
CA GLY A 269 13.13 -9.16 19.97
C GLY A 269 12.15 -8.88 18.82
N GLU A 270 10.92 -9.39 18.90
CA GLU A 270 9.91 -9.22 17.85
C GLU A 270 9.09 -7.92 17.96
N MET A 271 9.21 -7.18 19.08
CA MET A 271 8.44 -5.96 19.33
C MET A 271 8.53 -4.91 18.19
N PRO A 272 9.70 -4.63 17.59
CA PRO A 272 9.79 -3.73 16.43
C PRO A 272 8.89 -4.15 15.25
N HIS A 273 8.80 -5.46 14.98
CA HIS A 273 7.96 -5.99 13.90
C HIS A 273 6.48 -5.85 14.22
N LEU A 274 6.08 -6.06 15.47
CA LEU A 274 4.70 -5.85 15.91
C LEU A 274 4.28 -4.37 15.77
N VAL A 275 5.16 -3.44 16.16
CA VAL A 275 4.94 -2.00 15.99
C VAL A 275 4.83 -1.64 14.50
N GLU A 276 5.71 -2.18 13.66
CA GLU A 276 5.66 -1.97 12.21
C GLU A 276 4.34 -2.46 11.61
N ILE A 277 3.90 -3.68 11.95
CA ILE A 277 2.63 -4.25 11.49
C ILE A 277 1.44 -3.39 11.94
N GLY A 278 1.42 -2.97 13.22
CA GLY A 278 0.39 -2.07 13.76
C GLY A 278 0.29 -0.76 12.98
N ARG A 279 1.43 -0.15 12.63
CA ARG A 279 1.48 1.08 11.83
C ARG A 279 1.12 0.84 10.36
N GLN A 280 1.52 -0.29 9.81
CA GLN A 280 1.30 -0.63 8.40
C GLN A 280 -0.19 -0.76 8.08
N PHE A 281 -0.95 -1.42 8.95
CA PHE A 281 -2.37 -1.70 8.72
C PHE A 281 -3.32 -0.71 9.44
N GLU A 282 -2.83 0.39 10.03
CA GLU A 282 -3.66 1.35 10.79
C GLU A 282 -4.83 1.94 9.96
N THR A 283 -4.73 1.91 8.63
CA THR A 283 -5.75 2.40 7.68
C THR A 283 -6.74 1.33 7.24
N ARG A 284 -6.63 0.08 7.72
CA ARG A 284 -7.25 -1.11 7.12
C ARG A 284 -8.24 -1.86 8.04
N GLY A 285 -8.83 -1.22 9.04
CA GLY A 285 -9.71 -1.92 9.98
C GLY A 285 -8.95 -3.01 10.74
N PHE A 286 -7.85 -2.62 11.38
CA PHE A 286 -6.92 -3.52 12.04
C PHE A 286 -6.41 -2.91 13.35
N ASP A 287 -6.28 -3.74 14.39
CA ASP A 287 -5.65 -3.39 15.66
C ASP A 287 -4.50 -4.36 15.98
N MET A 288 -3.35 -3.80 16.36
CA MET A 288 -2.27 -4.53 17.04
C MET A 288 -2.41 -4.33 18.55
N ILE A 289 -2.54 -5.42 19.30
CA ILE A 289 -2.76 -5.44 20.76
C ILE A 289 -1.65 -6.23 21.43
N THR A 290 -1.00 -5.66 22.44
CA THR A 290 0.02 -6.36 23.24
C THR A 290 -0.49 -6.59 24.66
N ILE A 291 -0.27 -7.79 25.19
CA ILE A 291 -0.66 -8.17 26.55
C ILE A 291 0.57 -8.74 27.25
N SER A 292 1.12 -7.97 28.18
CA SER A 292 2.19 -8.42 29.06
C SER A 292 1.63 -9.40 30.09
N THR A 293 2.31 -10.53 30.23
CA THR A 293 2.06 -11.57 31.24
C THR A 293 3.04 -11.46 32.42
N ASP A 294 3.69 -10.30 32.58
CA ASP A 294 4.52 -10.03 33.75
C ASP A 294 3.68 -10.05 35.04
N ALA A 295 4.35 -10.18 36.19
CA ALA A 295 3.66 -10.21 37.47
C ALA A 295 2.88 -8.89 37.73
N PRO A 296 1.75 -8.95 38.48
CA PRO A 296 1.01 -7.77 38.87
C PRO A 296 1.93 -6.71 39.51
N GLY A 297 1.77 -5.45 39.10
CA GLY A 297 2.63 -4.33 39.51
C GLY A 297 3.89 -4.12 38.66
N ALA A 298 4.11 -4.92 37.60
CA ALA A 298 5.22 -4.72 36.66
C ALA A 298 4.92 -3.71 35.53
N ILE A 299 3.85 -2.90 35.66
CA ILE A 299 3.34 -2.04 34.58
C ILE A 299 4.40 -1.04 34.09
N ASP A 300 5.18 -0.45 35.00
CA ASP A 300 6.26 0.49 34.65
C ASP A 300 7.40 -0.21 33.87
N LYS A 301 7.67 -1.49 34.18
CA LYS A 301 8.70 -2.26 33.47
C LYS A 301 8.25 -2.60 32.06
N ALA A 302 6.99 -3.05 31.91
CA ALA A 302 6.40 -3.31 30.61
C ALA A 302 6.33 -2.02 29.78
N GLY A 303 5.87 -0.92 30.37
CA GLY A 303 5.86 0.41 29.77
C GLY A 303 7.24 0.86 29.29
N THR A 304 8.29 0.65 30.09
CA THR A 304 9.67 0.99 29.69
C THR A 304 10.11 0.24 28.42
N ILE A 305 9.77 -1.05 28.29
CA ILE A 305 10.10 -1.83 27.09
C ILE A 305 9.27 -1.36 25.89
N LEU A 306 7.96 -1.13 26.06
CA LEU A 306 7.10 -0.63 24.99
C LEU A 306 7.56 0.76 24.49
N SER A 307 7.92 1.67 25.41
CA SER A 307 8.47 2.98 25.08
C SER A 307 9.80 2.90 24.32
N ARG A 308 10.67 1.95 24.69
CA ARG A 308 11.94 1.72 23.97
C ARG A 308 11.72 1.39 22.48
N PHE A 309 10.61 0.76 22.14
CA PHE A 309 10.27 0.38 20.76
C PHE A 309 9.20 1.26 20.12
N HIS A 310 8.83 2.37 20.79
CA HIS A 310 7.81 3.29 20.30
C HIS A 310 6.46 2.60 20.00
N ALA A 311 6.04 1.66 20.85
CA ALA A 311 4.76 0.95 20.73
C ALA A 311 3.57 1.84 21.13
N ALA A 312 3.53 3.05 20.59
CA ALA A 312 2.45 4.02 20.75
C ALA A 312 1.28 3.69 19.83
N LEU A 313 0.11 4.26 20.12
CA LEU A 313 -1.05 4.11 19.26
C LEU A 313 -0.80 4.75 17.88
N PRO A 314 -1.06 4.03 16.78
CA PRO A 314 -1.10 4.62 15.45
C PRO A 314 -2.12 5.76 15.38
N ARG A 315 -1.84 6.76 14.55
CA ARG A 315 -2.60 8.02 14.51
C ARG A 315 -4.05 7.80 14.13
N LEU A 316 -4.33 6.83 13.27
CA LEU A 316 -5.68 6.57 12.79
C LEU A 316 -6.45 5.56 13.66
N THR A 317 -5.76 4.93 14.61
CA THR A 317 -6.35 3.95 15.53
C THR A 317 -7.03 4.63 16.72
N GLU A 318 -6.55 5.79 17.18
CA GLU A 318 -7.06 6.49 18.38
C GLU A 318 -8.58 6.71 18.38
N ALA A 319 -9.15 7.25 17.29
CA ALA A 319 -10.60 7.48 17.17
C ALA A 319 -11.41 6.18 17.27
N SER A 320 -10.86 5.09 16.71
CA SER A 320 -11.51 3.79 16.69
C SER A 320 -11.46 3.06 18.04
N LEU A 321 -10.52 3.44 18.92
CA LEU A 321 -10.43 2.93 20.29
C LEU A 321 -11.42 3.63 21.21
N GLU A 322 -11.65 4.93 21.00
CA GLU A 322 -12.63 5.72 21.74
C GLU A 322 -14.06 5.15 21.58
N GLU A 323 -14.41 4.70 20.37
CA GLU A 323 -15.69 4.04 20.08
C GLU A 323 -15.87 2.72 20.86
N GLU A 324 -14.77 2.06 21.21
CA GLU A 324 -14.74 0.83 22.00
C GLU A 324 -14.56 1.09 23.51
N GLY A 325 -14.46 2.35 23.93
CA GLY A 325 -14.18 2.71 25.33
C GLY A 325 -12.77 2.34 25.78
N ARG A 326 -11.82 2.18 24.85
CA ARG A 326 -10.42 1.85 25.11
C ARG A 326 -9.54 3.08 24.96
N THR A 327 -8.46 3.16 25.74
CA THR A 327 -7.48 4.27 25.75
C THR A 327 -6.08 3.81 25.35
N THR A 328 -5.86 2.50 25.25
CA THR A 328 -4.61 1.88 24.80
C THR A 328 -4.88 0.56 24.09
N ASN A 329 -3.86 0.04 23.41
CA ASN A 329 -3.76 -1.33 22.91
C ASN A 329 -2.65 -2.13 23.62
N ASN A 330 -2.00 -1.55 24.63
CA ASN A 330 -0.97 -2.23 25.41
C ASN A 330 -1.48 -2.47 26.82
N TYR A 331 -1.36 -3.70 27.28
CA TYR A 331 -1.94 -4.12 28.55
C TYR A 331 -0.95 -4.88 29.43
N LEU A 332 -1.11 -4.76 30.75
CA LEU A 332 -0.56 -5.70 31.73
C LEU A 332 -1.71 -6.54 32.28
N PHE A 333 -1.67 -7.85 32.09
CA PHE A 333 -2.73 -8.73 32.59
C PHE A 333 -2.71 -8.87 34.12
N GLU A 334 -3.86 -8.70 34.77
CA GLU A 334 -4.02 -8.76 36.25
C GLU A 334 -4.47 -10.14 36.78
N GLY A 335 -4.18 -11.21 36.05
CA GLY A 335 -4.51 -12.58 36.44
C GLY A 335 -3.35 -13.55 36.22
N SER A 336 -3.64 -14.82 36.42
CA SER A 336 -2.74 -15.93 36.11
C SER A 336 -2.68 -16.22 34.61
N THR A 337 -1.60 -16.85 34.15
CA THR A 337 -1.48 -17.33 32.77
C THR A 337 -2.65 -18.22 32.36
N ASP A 338 -3.17 -19.06 33.27
CA ASP A 338 -4.30 -19.94 33.03
C ASP A 338 -5.61 -19.15 32.81
N GLU A 339 -5.82 -18.07 33.56
CA GLU A 339 -6.98 -17.18 33.36
C GLU A 339 -6.89 -16.41 32.04
N LEU A 340 -5.67 -16.02 31.62
CA LEU A 340 -5.48 -15.38 30.31
C LEU A 340 -5.76 -16.36 29.16
N ALA A 341 -5.27 -17.60 29.28
CA ALA A 341 -5.55 -18.66 28.33
C ALA A 341 -7.07 -18.92 28.25
N GLU A 342 -7.76 -19.08 29.37
CA GLU A 342 -9.22 -19.27 29.37
C GLU A 342 -9.97 -18.07 28.75
N ALA A 343 -9.49 -16.85 28.96
CA ALA A 343 -10.13 -15.64 28.46
C ALA A 343 -9.93 -15.40 26.95
N ILE A 344 -8.73 -15.67 26.42
CA ILE A 344 -8.36 -15.31 25.04
C ILE A 344 -8.14 -16.54 24.16
N ASP A 345 -7.22 -17.44 24.53
CA ASP A 345 -6.93 -18.63 23.72
C ASP A 345 -6.75 -19.89 24.59
N PRO A 346 -7.82 -20.68 24.81
CA PRO A 346 -7.75 -21.89 25.63
C PRO A 346 -6.83 -22.99 25.07
N GLU A 347 -6.42 -22.88 23.80
CA GLU A 347 -5.46 -23.81 23.19
C GLU A 347 -4.00 -23.43 23.52
N TRP A 348 -3.75 -22.20 23.97
CA TRP A 348 -2.43 -21.73 24.35
C TRP A 348 -1.89 -22.49 25.57
N GLN A 349 -0.67 -23.01 25.45
CA GLN A 349 -0.03 -23.84 26.49
C GLN A 349 0.84 -23.02 27.46
N GLY A 350 0.75 -21.68 27.43
CA GLY A 350 1.54 -20.79 28.30
C GLY A 350 2.94 -20.44 27.77
N THR A 351 3.32 -20.88 26.57
CA THR A 351 4.61 -20.53 25.95
C THR A 351 4.63 -19.12 25.41
N LEU A 352 5.72 -18.38 25.62
CA LEU A 352 5.90 -17.03 25.09
C LEU A 352 7.05 -16.96 24.06
N PRO A 353 6.98 -16.07 23.04
CA PRO A 353 5.81 -15.27 22.69
C PRO A 353 4.68 -16.12 22.12
N HIS A 354 3.48 -15.58 22.14
CA HIS A 354 2.31 -16.20 21.53
C HIS A 354 1.46 -15.14 20.85
N THR A 355 1.17 -15.34 19.58
CA THR A 355 0.45 -14.36 18.75
C THR A 355 -0.75 -15.03 18.10
N ILE A 356 -1.89 -14.36 18.14
CA ILE A 356 -3.11 -14.82 17.47
C ILE A 356 -3.67 -13.72 16.59
N LEU A 357 -4.27 -14.10 15.46
CA LEU A 357 -5.08 -13.22 14.63
C LEU A 357 -6.56 -13.56 14.86
N VAL A 358 -7.33 -12.55 15.25
CA VAL A 358 -8.74 -12.66 15.60
C VAL A 358 -9.57 -11.91 14.56
N ALA A 359 -10.48 -12.63 13.89
CA ALA A 359 -11.43 -12.09 12.94
C ALA A 359 -12.58 -11.33 13.63
N PRO A 360 -13.32 -10.48 12.91
CA PRO A 360 -14.60 -9.94 13.38
C PRO A 360 -15.53 -11.04 13.91
N GLY A 361 -16.15 -10.84 15.08
CA GLY A 361 -16.92 -11.87 15.78
C GLY A 361 -16.07 -12.85 16.60
N GLY A 362 -14.75 -12.66 16.59
CA GLY A 362 -13.82 -13.24 17.55
C GLY A 362 -13.19 -14.58 17.13
N GLU A 363 -13.47 -15.12 15.96
CA GLU A 363 -12.83 -16.36 15.52
C GLU A 363 -11.29 -16.20 15.48
N ILE A 364 -10.56 -17.13 16.09
CA ILE A 364 -9.09 -17.17 15.97
C ILE A 364 -8.75 -17.88 14.68
N ILE A 365 -8.28 -17.12 13.69
CA ILE A 365 -8.02 -17.60 12.32
C ILE A 365 -6.55 -17.92 12.08
N HIS A 366 -5.65 -17.51 12.98
CA HIS A 366 -4.23 -17.84 12.91
C HIS A 366 -3.60 -17.81 14.31
N ARG A 367 -2.60 -18.67 14.55
CA ARG A 367 -1.89 -18.81 15.82
C ARG A 367 -0.42 -19.09 15.58
N VAL A 368 0.45 -18.41 16.32
CA VAL A 368 1.89 -18.64 16.36
C VAL A 368 2.31 -18.81 17.82
N SER A 369 3.06 -19.87 18.10
CA SER A 369 3.72 -20.07 19.40
C SER A 369 5.24 -20.07 19.17
N GLY A 370 5.91 -19.04 19.69
CA GLY A 370 7.27 -18.67 19.29
C GLY A 370 7.29 -17.34 18.54
N GLU A 371 8.50 -16.92 18.13
CA GLU A 371 8.70 -15.65 17.40
C GLU A 371 7.91 -15.65 16.09
N ILE A 372 7.27 -14.52 15.78
CA ILE A 372 6.57 -14.37 14.51
C ILE A 372 7.55 -14.30 13.33
N ASP A 373 7.15 -14.85 12.18
CA ASP A 373 7.68 -14.42 10.89
C ASP A 373 6.84 -13.21 10.40
N PRO A 374 7.42 -12.00 10.27
CA PRO A 374 6.68 -10.83 9.83
C PRO A 374 6.06 -10.99 8.44
N VAL A 375 6.68 -11.76 7.53
CA VAL A 375 6.14 -12.01 6.19
C VAL A 375 4.89 -12.89 6.32
N GLU A 376 4.95 -13.98 7.08
CA GLU A 376 3.80 -14.87 7.31
C GLU A 376 2.61 -14.08 7.90
N ILE A 377 2.84 -13.30 8.95
CA ILE A 377 1.78 -12.53 9.61
C ILE A 377 1.17 -11.50 8.65
N LYS A 378 2.00 -10.76 7.90
CA LYS A 378 1.51 -9.79 6.91
C LYS A 378 0.71 -10.48 5.80
N THR A 379 1.15 -11.64 5.31
CA THR A 379 0.41 -12.43 4.31
C THR A 379 -0.98 -12.82 4.83
N VAL A 380 -1.08 -13.39 6.02
CA VAL A 380 -2.37 -13.78 6.60
C VAL A 380 -3.29 -12.56 6.78
N ILE A 381 -2.77 -11.41 7.23
CA ILE A 381 -3.55 -10.17 7.36
C ILE A 381 -4.05 -9.70 5.99
N VAL A 382 -3.16 -9.67 4.99
CA VAL A 382 -3.47 -9.21 3.63
C VAL A 382 -4.49 -10.12 2.95
N ASP A 383 -4.44 -11.44 3.17
CA ASP A 383 -5.42 -12.39 2.64
C ASP A 383 -6.83 -12.13 3.17
N GLN A 384 -6.94 -11.67 4.42
CA GLN A 384 -8.22 -11.33 5.03
C GLN A 384 -8.74 -9.95 4.61
N LEU A 385 -7.86 -8.95 4.54
CA LEU A 385 -8.25 -7.57 4.25
C LEU A 385 -8.35 -7.29 2.74
N GLY A 386 -7.65 -8.06 1.92
CA GLY A 386 -7.49 -7.87 0.48
C GLY A 386 -6.35 -6.93 0.09
N ARG A 387 -5.85 -7.13 -1.13
CA ARG A 387 -4.68 -6.43 -1.72
C ARG A 387 -5.02 -5.19 -2.53
N PHE A 388 -6.29 -4.98 -2.81
CA PHE A 388 -6.76 -3.86 -3.63
C PHE A 388 -8.15 -3.44 -3.19
N TYR A 389 -8.60 -2.30 -3.72
CA TYR A 389 -9.95 -1.83 -3.46
C TYR A 389 -10.97 -2.85 -3.98
N SER A 390 -12.05 -3.03 -3.22
CA SER A 390 -13.26 -3.73 -3.68
C SER A 390 -14.36 -2.71 -3.97
N PRO A 391 -15.20 -2.92 -5.00
CA PRO A 391 -16.39 -2.12 -5.19
C PRO A 391 -17.35 -2.36 -4.02
N ASN A 392 -17.90 -1.28 -3.46
CA ASN A 392 -18.90 -1.34 -2.39
C ASN A 392 -20.24 -1.89 -2.87
#